data_AF-A0A3R7VER2-F1
#
_entry.id   AF-A0A3R7VER2-F1
#
_cell.length_a   1.000
_cell.length_b   1.000
_cell.length_c   1.000
_cell.angle_alpha   90.00
_cell.angle_beta   90.00
_cell.angle_gamma   90.00
#
_symmetry.space_group_name_H-M   'P 1'
#
loop_
_entity.id
_entity.type
_entity.pdbx_description
1 polymer ?
#
loop_
_entity_poly.entity_id
_entity_poly.type
_entity_poly.pdbx_seq_one_letter_code
_entity_poly.pdbx_strand_id
1 'polypeptide(L)' 'MANFLQVARYIVAVILIILSSWVFLNNIFTDLLMDDEGSAIHYLYTFVGYGMALLVFMMTPSGFVERGD' A
#
# COMPACT_ATOMS: atom_id res chain seq x y z
N MET A 1 12.79 -21.94 -3.71
CA MET A 1 11.59 -21.29 -3.12
C MET A 1 11.85 -19.85 -2.68
N ALA A 2 12.99 -19.54 -2.05
CA ALA A 2 13.32 -18.19 -1.56
C ALA A 2 13.29 -17.06 -2.62
N ASN A 3 13.86 -17.27 -3.81
CA ASN A 3 13.87 -16.23 -4.86
C ASN A 3 12.47 -15.90 -5.39
N PHE A 4 11.60 -16.90 -5.53
CA PHE A 4 10.22 -16.69 -5.98
C PHE A 4 9.42 -15.85 -4.98
N LEU A 5 9.56 -16.15 -3.68
CA LEU A 5 8.87 -15.42 -2.63
C LEU A 5 9.35 -13.96 -2.53
N GLN A 6 10.64 -13.71 -2.73
CA GLN A 6 11.18 -12.35 -2.82
C GLN A 6 10.62 -11.59 -4.03
N VAL A 7 10.54 -12.22 -5.20
CA VAL A 7 9.96 -11.60 -6.40
C VAL A 7 8.48 -11.27 -6.18
N ALA A 8 7.70 -12.20 -5.63
CA ALA A 8 6.30 -11.95 -5.26
C ALA A 8 6.19 -10.78 -4.27
N ARG A 9 7.15 -10.67 -3.34
CA ARG A 9 7.19 -9.58 -2.37
C ARG A 9 7.38 -8.22 -3.05
N TYR A 10 8.35 -8.12 -3.96
CA TYR A 10 8.58 -6.88 -4.71
C TYR A 10 7.37 -6.49 -5.57
N ILE A 11 6.71 -7.46 -6.21
CA ILE A 11 5.51 -7.20 -7.01
C ILE A 11 4.39 -6.60 -6.16
N VAL A 12 4.11 -7.19 -4.99
CA VAL A 12 3.07 -6.68 -4.08
C VAL A 12 3.42 -5.30 -3.54
N ALA A 13 4.70 -5.06 -3.19
CA ALA A 13 5.14 -3.73 -2.76
C ALA A 13 4.91 -2.67 -3.85
N VAL A 14 5.23 -2.99 -5.11
CA VAL A 14 5.01 -2.07 -6.24
C VAL A 14 3.52 -1.76 -6.42
N ILE A 15 2.64 -2.77 -6.34
CA ILE A 15 1.19 -2.57 -6.43
C ILE A 15 0.69 -1.62 -5.33
N LEU A 16 1.13 -1.84 -4.09
CA LEU A 16 0.76 -0.99 -2.95
C LEU A 16 1.26 0.46 -3.11
N ILE A 17 2.45 0.67 -3.66
CA ILE A 17 2.99 2.01 -3.96
C ILE A 17 2.13 2.71 -5.02
N ILE A 18 1.77 2.02 -6.09
CA ILE A 18 0.95 2.59 -7.18
C ILE A 18 -0.43 2.96 -6.66
N LEU A 19 -1.10 2.07 -5.92
CA LEU A 19 -2.41 2.33 -5.32
C LEU A 19 -2.37 3.49 -4.32
N SER A 20 -1.35 3.53 -3.46
CA SER A 20 -1.17 4.63 -2.50
C SER A 20 -0.97 5.97 -3.22
N SER A 21 -0.12 5.99 -4.25
CA SER A 21 0.14 7.19 -5.06
C SER A 21 -1.12 7.67 -5.78
N TRP A 22 -1.90 6.75 -6.34
CA TRP A 22 -3.17 7.07 -6.99
C TRP A 22 -4.20 7.67 -6.02
N VAL A 23 -4.37 7.06 -4.84
CA VAL A 23 -5.30 7.59 -3.81
C VAL A 23 -4.82 8.93 -3.28
N PHE A 24 -3.51 9.11 -3.10
CA PHE A 24 -2.93 10.39 -2.67
C PHE A 24 -3.19 11.52 -3.67
N LEU A 25 -2.99 11.25 -4.97
CA LEU A 25 -3.27 12.23 -6.01
C LEU A 25 -4.77 12.56 -6.05
N ASN A 26 -5.65 11.56 -5.98
CA ASN A 26 -7.10 11.82 -5.90
C ASN A 26 -7.44 12.63 -4.65
N ASN A 27 -6.86 12.34 -3.49
CA ASN A 27 -7.10 13.12 -2.28
C ASN A 27 -6.73 14.60 -2.48
N ILE A 28 -5.57 14.92 -3.05
CA ILE A 28 -5.13 16.30 -3.29
C ILE A 28 -6.01 17.01 -4.34
N PHE A 29 -6.32 16.33 -5.44
CA PHE A 29 -7.04 16.95 -6.55
C PHE A 29 -8.56 17.00 -6.32
N THR A 30 -9.14 16.04 -5.59
CA THR A 30 -10.56 16.06 -5.20
C THR A 30 -10.81 17.16 -4.18
N ASP A 31 -9.94 17.36 -3.19
CA ASP A 31 -10.05 18.48 -2.22
C ASP A 31 -9.89 19.85 -2.90
N LEU A 32 -9.17 19.92 -4.03
CA LEU A 32 -9.03 21.13 -4.85
C LEU A 32 -10.23 21.39 -5.78
N LEU A 33 -10.97 20.36 -6.17
CA LEU A 33 -12.00 20.42 -7.22
C LEU A 33 -13.44 20.20 -6.74
N MET A 34 -13.65 19.67 -5.53
CA MET A 34 -14.99 19.35 -5.00
C MET A 34 -15.18 19.91 -3.58
N ASP A 35 -16.15 20.82 -3.44
CA ASP A 35 -16.59 21.47 -2.20
C ASP A 35 -17.41 20.53 -1.28
N ASP A 36 -17.24 19.21 -1.44
CA ASP A 36 -18.06 18.18 -0.79
C ASP A 36 -17.19 17.34 0.16
N GLU A 37 -17.11 17.83 1.40
CA GLU A 37 -16.22 17.34 2.49
C GLU A 37 -16.34 15.83 2.76
N GLY A 38 -17.46 15.20 2.40
CA GLY A 38 -17.72 13.78 2.65
C GLY A 38 -16.83 12.82 1.85
N SER A 39 -16.33 13.23 0.68
CA SER A 39 -15.52 12.36 -0.18
C SER A 39 -14.02 12.37 0.18
N ALA A 40 -13.48 13.52 0.57
CA ALA A 40 -12.06 13.71 0.91
C ALA A 40 -11.63 12.83 2.10
N ILE A 41 -12.50 12.69 3.12
CA ILE A 41 -12.23 11.88 4.31
C ILE A 41 -12.03 10.40 3.94
N HIS A 42 -12.80 9.86 2.99
CA HIS A 42 -12.68 8.46 2.57
C HIS A 42 -11.35 8.17 1.87
N TYR A 43 -10.86 9.09 1.04
CA TYR A 43 -9.57 8.93 0.35
C TYR A 43 -8.39 9.01 1.32
N LEU A 44 -8.46 9.86 2.35
CA LEU A 44 -7.43 9.93 3.39
C LEU A 44 -7.30 8.62 4.17
N TYR A 45 -8.42 8.04 4.63
CA TYR A 45 -8.40 6.74 5.33
C TYR A 45 -7.86 5.61 4.44
N THR A 46 -8.22 5.64 3.16
CA THR A 46 -7.76 4.64 2.18
C THR A 46 -6.25 4.77 1.92
N PHE A 47 -5.73 6.00 1.84
CA PHE A 47 -4.29 6.26 1.69
C PHE A 47 -3.50 5.75 2.90
N VAL A 48 -3.95 6.09 4.11
CA VAL A 48 -3.33 5.62 5.36
C VAL A 48 -3.38 4.09 5.43
N GLY A 49 -4.49 3.47 5.02
CA GLY A 49 -4.64 2.01 4.97
C GLY A 49 -3.60 1.34 4.06
N TYR A 50 -3.42 1.82 2.83
CA TYR A 50 -2.39 1.29 1.92
C TYR A 50 -0.97 1.55 2.40
N GLY A 51 -0.71 2.72 3.00
CA GLY A 51 0.59 3.05 3.59
C GLY A 51 0.94 2.13 4.77
N MET A 52 -0.01 1.88 5.67
CA MET A 52 0.17 0.96 6.80
C MET A 52 0.35 -0.49 6.32
N ALA A 53 -0.40 -0.93 5.32
CA ALA A 53 -0.23 -2.25 4.73
C ALA A 53 1.18 -2.44 4.13
N LEU A 54 1.70 -1.41 3.43
CA LEU A 54 3.05 -1.41 2.89
C LEU A 54 4.11 -1.45 3.99
N LEU A 55 3.95 -0.66 5.06
CA LEU A 55 4.88 -0.66 6.19
C LEU A 55 4.94 -2.02 6.88
N VAL A 56 3.79 -2.61 7.19
CA VAL A 56 3.71 -3.96 7.76
C VAL A 56 4.38 -4.95 6.83
N PHE A 57 4.07 -4.89 5.54
CA PHE A 57 4.63 -5.78 4.54
C PHE A 57 6.16 -5.67 4.38
N MET A 58 6.72 -4.47 4.55
CA MET A 58 8.17 -4.22 4.56
C MET A 58 8.82 -4.69 5.87
N MET A 59 8.12 -4.56 7.00
CA MET A 59 8.58 -5.03 8.31
C MET A 59 8.50 -6.54 8.47
N THR A 60 7.62 -7.23 7.73
CA THR A 60 7.52 -8.70 7.76
C THR A 60 8.80 -9.34 7.22
N PRO A 61 9.58 -10.06 8.05
CA PRO A 61 10.82 -10.69 7.60
C PRO A 61 10.52 -11.74 6.53
N SER A 62 11.35 -11.80 5.48
CA SER A 62 11.26 -12.82 4.43
C SER A 62 11.66 -14.24 4.89
N GLY A 63 11.87 -14.44 6.20
CA GLY A 63 12.51 -15.61 6.81
C GLY A 63 11.60 -16.49 7.66
N PHE A 64 10.28 -16.32 7.64
CA PHE A 64 9.31 -17.25 8.25
C PHE A 64 8.79 -18.31 7.28
N VAL A 65 9.47 -18.54 6.15
CA VAL A 65 9.35 -19.83 5.47
C VAL A 65 10.36 -20.74 6.14
N GLU A 66 9.85 -21.50 7.10
CA GLU A 66 10.53 -22.58 7.80
C GLU A 66 11.54 -23.27 6.87
N ARG A 67 12.80 -23.26 7.31
CA ARG A 67 13.66 -24.42 7.09
C ARG A 67 12.94 -25.59 7.78
N GLY A 68 12.02 -26.24 7.06
CA GLY A 68 11.61 -27.59 7.39
C GLY A 68 12.79 -28.49 7.10
N ASP A 69 13.58 -28.74 8.14
CA ASP A 69 14.20 -30.07 8.31
C ASP A 69 13.09 -31.13 8.38
#